data_AF-A0A832QZZ1-F1
#
_entry.id   AF-A0A832QZZ1-F1
#
_cell.length_a   1.000
_cell.length_b   1.000
_cell.length_c   1.000
_cell.angle_alpha   90.00
_cell.angle_beta   90.00
_cell.angle_gamma   90.00
#
_symmetry.space_group_name_H-M   'P 1'
#
loop_
_entity.id
_entity.type
_entity.pdbx_description
1 polymer ?
#
loop_
_entity_poly.entity_id
_entity_poly.type
_entity_poly.pdbx_seq_one_letter_code
_entity_poly.pdbx_strand_id
1 'polypeptide(L)'
;MSVEREANVYQLKEIIENRALKPPAMPSDPDATANLQYSGGTTGVSKAAVLSHRNLVSNAYQVQSWFTGMEEGKEVELAALPFFHVFGLTVCMNFGILAGAAQVLVRNPKGS
;
A
#
# COMPACT_ATOMS: atom_id res chain seq x y z
N MET A 1 21.67 13.32 14.61
CA MET A 1 21.25 14.66 14.15
C MET A 1 19.86 14.90 14.72
N SER A 2 19.75 15.64 15.82
CA SER A 2 18.46 16.02 16.40
C SER A 2 17.89 17.15 15.55
N VAL A 3 16.79 16.92 14.87
CA VAL A 3 16.04 17.97 14.17
C VAL A 3 15.42 18.85 15.25
N GLU A 4 15.61 20.16 15.17
CA GLU A 4 15.01 21.10 16.13
C GLU A 4 13.48 21.01 16.06
N ARG A 5 12.83 21.13 17.22
CA ARG A 5 11.37 21.09 17.30
C ARG A 5 10.79 22.42 16.85
N GLU A 6 10.21 22.43 15.65
CA GLU A 6 9.46 23.56 15.10
C GLU A 6 7.96 23.44 15.41
N ALA A 7 7.27 24.58 15.47
CA ALA A 7 5.82 24.60 15.63
C ALA A 7 5.14 23.91 14.42
N ASN A 8 4.29 22.91 14.70
CA ASN A 8 3.63 22.03 13.71
C ASN A 8 4.50 20.95 13.07
N VAL A 9 5.72 20.71 13.57
CA VAL A 9 6.49 19.52 13.21
C VAL A 9 6.28 18.44 14.28
N TYR A 10 5.72 17.31 13.87
CA TYR A 10 5.43 16.20 14.75
C TYR A 10 6.29 14.98 14.41
N GLN A 11 6.81 14.31 15.44
CA GLN A 11 7.50 13.03 15.28
C GLN A 11 6.48 11.90 15.23
N LEU A 12 6.50 11.10 14.16
CA LEU A 12 5.56 10.00 13.97
C LEU A 12 5.56 9.04 15.17
N LYS A 13 6.75 8.73 15.72
CA LYS A 13 6.90 7.86 16.89
C LYS A 13 6.12 8.39 18.10
N GLU A 14 6.21 9.69 18.38
CA GLU A 14 5.51 10.32 19.50
C GLU A 14 3.99 10.31 19.31
N ILE A 15 3.51 10.45 18.05
CA ILE A 15 2.09 10.35 17.74
C ILE A 15 1.57 8.93 18.04
N ILE A 16 2.32 7.91 17.63
CA ILE A 16 1.93 6.51 17.80
C ILE A 16 1.95 6.11 19.28
N GLU A 17 2.98 6.50 20.04
CA GLU A 17 3.13 6.13 21.45
C GLU A 17 2.09 6.82 22.36
N ASN A 18 1.66 8.04 22.02
CA ASN A 18 0.80 8.85 22.88
C ASN A 18 -0.68 8.89 22.45
N ARG A 19 -1.10 8.02 21.53
CA ARG A 19 -2.51 7.90 21.12
C ARG A 19 -3.01 6.47 21.19
N ALA A 20 -4.18 6.27 21.79
CA ALA A 20 -4.92 5.03 21.65
C ALA A 20 -5.26 4.80 20.17
N LEU A 21 -4.71 3.74 19.60
CA LEU A 21 -5.03 3.30 18.24
C LEU A 21 -6.42 2.66 18.24
N LYS A 22 -7.47 3.48 18.09
CA LYS A 22 -8.77 2.97 17.69
C LYS A 22 -8.73 2.73 16.17
N PRO A 23 -9.10 1.54 15.69
CA PRO A 23 -9.31 1.34 14.26
C PRO A 23 -10.27 2.42 13.74
N PRO A 24 -9.96 3.09 12.62
CA PRO A 24 -10.90 4.02 12.03
C PRO A 24 -12.19 3.27 11.69
N ALA A 25 -13.32 3.97 11.75
CA ALA A 25 -14.57 3.42 11.25
C ALA A 25 -14.35 2.99 9.79
N MET A 26 -14.77 1.76 9.46
CA MET A 26 -14.69 1.28 8.08
C MET A 26 -15.53 2.21 7.18
N PRO A 27 -15.04 2.55 5.98
CA PRO A 27 -15.84 3.29 5.01
C PRO A 27 -17.17 2.57 4.79
N SER A 28 -18.29 3.29 4.92
CA SER A 28 -19.62 2.71 4.72
C SER A 28 -19.93 2.45 3.24
N ASP A 29 -19.21 3.11 2.33
CA ASP A 29 -19.40 3.04 0.88
C ASP A 29 -18.16 2.42 0.20
N PRO A 30 -18.26 1.21 -0.35
CA PRO A 30 -17.19 0.58 -1.13
C PRO A 30 -16.76 1.37 -2.37
N ASP A 31 -17.62 2.26 -2.88
CA ASP A 31 -17.36 3.05 -4.07
C ASP A 31 -16.73 4.42 -3.75
N ALA A 32 -16.58 4.75 -2.46
CA ALA A 32 -15.79 5.90 -2.02
C ALA A 32 -14.31 5.78 -2.45
N THR A 33 -13.70 6.93 -2.77
CA THR A 33 -12.30 7.00 -3.20
C THR A 33 -11.37 6.56 -2.07
N ALA A 34 -10.57 5.52 -2.34
CA ALA A 34 -9.60 4.96 -1.41
C ALA A 34 -8.16 5.37 -1.73
N ASN A 35 -7.85 5.57 -3.01
CA ASN A 35 -6.50 5.86 -3.47
C ASN A 35 -6.49 6.76 -4.72
N LEU A 36 -5.54 7.70 -4.75
CA LEU A 36 -5.23 8.52 -5.91
C LEU A 36 -3.85 8.09 -6.42
N GLN A 37 -3.85 7.20 -7.40
CA GLN A 37 -2.62 6.65 -7.95
C GLN A 37 -2.11 7.56 -9.07
N TYR A 38 -1.15 8.41 -8.75
CA TYR A 38 -0.49 9.26 -9.74
C TYR A 38 0.42 8.44 -10.64
N SER A 39 0.39 8.74 -11.94
CA SER A 39 1.31 8.20 -12.93
C SER A 39 2.03 9.33 -13.69
N GLY A 40 3.24 9.03 -14.15
CA GLY A 40 4.00 9.93 -15.01
C GLY A 40 3.42 9.88 -16.42
N GLY A 41 2.70 10.92 -16.83
CA GLY A 41 2.30 11.10 -18.22
C GLY A 41 3.48 11.62 -19.05
N THR A 42 3.59 11.19 -20.32
CA THR A 42 4.63 11.68 -21.26
C THR A 42 4.49 13.17 -21.59
N THR A 43 3.34 13.77 -21.30
CA THR A 43 3.03 15.19 -21.56
C THR A 43 3.44 16.12 -20.41
N GLY A 44 4.12 15.62 -19.37
CA GLY A 44 4.61 16.41 -18.24
C GLY A 44 3.57 16.73 -17.15
N VAL A 45 2.28 16.55 -17.44
CA VAL A 45 1.20 16.68 -16.44
C VAL A 45 0.89 15.32 -15.85
N SER A 46 1.13 15.14 -14.55
CA SER A 46 0.75 13.91 -13.85
C SER A 46 -0.77 13.82 -13.70
N LYS A 47 -1.33 12.64 -14.00
CA LYS A 47 -2.75 12.33 -13.83
C LYS A 47 -2.90 11.26 -12.74
N ALA A 48 -3.91 11.40 -11.90
CA ALA A 48 -4.26 10.39 -10.91
C ALA A 48 -5.34 9.45 -11.48
N ALA A 49 -5.11 8.15 -11.35
CA ALA A 49 -6.19 7.18 -11.38
C ALA A 49 -6.92 7.23 -10.02
N VAL A 50 -8.23 7.43 -10.06
CA VAL A 50 -9.08 7.43 -8.87
C VAL A 50 -9.57 6.01 -8.64
N LEU A 51 -9.16 5.39 -7.54
CA LEU A 51 -9.48 4.00 -7.21
C LEU A 51 -10.38 3.94 -5.99
N SER A 52 -11.53 3.26 -6.11
CA SER A 52 -12.41 2.99 -4.98
C SER A 52 -11.92 1.80 -4.14
N HIS A 53 -12.47 1.65 -2.93
CA HIS A 53 -12.22 0.45 -2.12
C HIS A 53 -12.59 -0.83 -2.87
N ARG A 54 -13.75 -0.83 -3.55
CA ARG A 54 -14.22 -1.97 -4.36
C ARG A 54 -13.22 -2.30 -5.46
N ASN A 55 -12.70 -1.30 -6.18
CA ASN A 55 -11.76 -1.56 -7.27
C ASN A 55 -10.46 -2.22 -6.76
N LEU A 56 -9.91 -1.74 -5.65
CA LEU A 56 -8.69 -2.29 -5.06
C LEU A 56 -8.87 -3.74 -4.59
N VAL A 57 -9.98 -4.03 -3.91
CA VAL A 57 -10.30 -5.37 -3.42
C VAL A 57 -10.57 -6.33 -4.58
N SER A 58 -11.37 -5.93 -5.56
CA SER A 58 -11.63 -6.74 -6.76
C SER A 58 -10.34 -7.07 -7.51
N ASN A 59 -9.42 -6.10 -7.63
CA ASN A 59 -8.13 -6.34 -8.25
C ASN A 59 -7.28 -7.35 -7.46
N ALA A 60 -7.25 -7.27 -6.12
CA ALA A 60 -6.51 -8.23 -5.29
C ALA A 60 -7.04 -9.67 -5.47
N TYR A 61 -8.36 -9.87 -5.51
CA TYR A 61 -8.95 -11.18 -5.81
C TYR A 61 -8.65 -11.66 -7.23
N GLN A 62 -8.64 -10.76 -8.21
CA GLN A 62 -8.22 -11.11 -9.57
C GLN A 62 -6.78 -11.59 -9.59
N VAL A 63 -5.86 -10.91 -8.90
CA VAL A 63 -4.45 -11.35 -8.78
C VAL A 63 -4.38 -12.71 -8.11
N GLN A 64 -5.07 -12.92 -6.98
CA GLN A 64 -5.10 -14.20 -6.27
C GLN A 64 -5.53 -15.37 -7.17
N SER A 65 -6.48 -15.15 -8.08
CA SER A 65 -6.96 -16.21 -8.98
C SER A 65 -5.90 -16.78 -9.93
N TRP A 66 -4.79 -16.06 -10.15
CA TRP A 66 -3.66 -16.55 -10.95
C TRP A 66 -2.73 -17.50 -10.19
N PHE A 67 -2.83 -17.56 -8.86
CA PHE A 67 -1.96 -18.37 -8.01
C PHE A 67 -2.70 -19.59 -7.47
N THR A 68 -2.70 -20.68 -8.24
CA THR A 68 -3.53 -21.87 -7.98
C THR A 68 -2.94 -22.86 -6.97
N GLY A 69 -1.69 -22.70 -6.56
CA GLY A 69 -0.96 -23.61 -5.67
C GLY A 69 -0.61 -23.04 -4.30
N MET A 70 -1.16 -21.88 -3.96
CA MET A 70 -0.86 -21.22 -2.70
C MET A 70 -1.54 -21.86 -1.51
N GLU A 71 -0.89 -21.75 -0.36
CA GLU A 71 -1.53 -21.98 0.93
C GLU A 71 -1.68 -20.64 1.65
N GLU A 72 -2.93 -20.23 1.87
CA GLU A 72 -3.26 -18.96 2.52
C GLU A 72 -2.54 -18.83 3.87
N GLY A 73 -1.89 -17.68 4.09
CA GLY A 73 -1.12 -17.41 5.30
C GLY A 73 0.29 -18.02 5.35
N LYS A 74 0.69 -18.82 4.35
CA LYS A 74 2.02 -19.48 4.35
C LYS A 74 3.01 -18.95 3.32
N GLU A 75 2.56 -18.11 2.40
CA GLU A 75 3.44 -17.53 1.40
C GLU A 75 4.41 -16.50 2.01
N VAL A 76 5.63 -16.46 1.46
CA VAL A 76 6.61 -15.42 1.74
C VAL A 76 6.88 -14.68 0.43
N GLU A 77 6.41 -13.44 0.34
CA GLU A 77 6.52 -12.61 -0.85
C GLU A 77 7.70 -11.65 -0.76
N LEU A 78 8.54 -11.61 -1.79
CA LEU A 78 9.53 -10.56 -1.95
C LEU A 78 8.89 -9.33 -2.61
N ALA A 79 8.56 -8.31 -1.81
CA ALA A 79 8.05 -7.02 -2.27
C ALA A 79 9.20 -6.15 -2.81
N ALA A 80 9.71 -6.53 -3.99
CA ALA A 80 10.84 -5.87 -4.65
C ALA A 80 10.48 -4.53 -5.32
N LEU A 81 9.18 -4.26 -5.53
CA LEU A 81 8.72 -3.05 -6.20
C LEU A 81 8.07 -2.08 -5.20
N PRO A 82 8.28 -0.76 -5.37
CA PRO A 82 7.69 0.21 -4.45
C PRO A 82 6.17 0.22 -4.51
N PHE A 83 5.51 0.33 -3.35
CA PHE A 83 4.05 0.33 -3.24
C PHE A 83 3.36 1.56 -3.85
N PHE A 84 4.11 2.63 -4.14
CA PHE A 84 3.58 3.78 -4.88
C PHE A 84 3.51 3.54 -6.39
N HIS A 85 4.03 2.42 -6.91
CA HIS A 85 3.83 2.00 -8.29
C HIS A 85 2.66 1.01 -8.35
N VAL A 86 1.81 1.09 -9.39
CA VAL A 86 0.58 0.27 -9.47
C VAL A 86 0.84 -1.23 -9.30
N PHE A 87 1.93 -1.77 -9.84
CA PHE A 87 2.29 -3.17 -9.64
C PHE A 87 2.64 -3.48 -8.17
N GLY A 88 3.42 -2.61 -7.52
CA GLY A 88 3.75 -2.76 -6.10
C GLY A 88 2.53 -2.60 -5.20
N LEU A 89 1.60 -1.71 -5.54
CA LEU A 89 0.32 -1.55 -4.84
C LEU A 89 -0.55 -2.81 -4.95
N THR A 90 -0.72 -3.33 -6.16
CA THR A 90 -1.70 -4.37 -6.47
C THR A 90 -1.20 -5.77 -6.11
N VAL A 91 -0.01 -6.14 -6.60
CA VAL A 91 0.57 -7.47 -6.39
C VAL A 91 1.30 -7.50 -5.04
N CYS A 92 2.25 -6.61 -4.83
CA CYS A 92 3.12 -6.72 -3.65
C CYS A 92 2.48 -6.30 -2.33
N MET A 93 1.48 -5.41 -2.33
CA MET A 93 0.84 -4.95 -1.10
C MET A 93 -0.55 -5.56 -0.92
N ASN A 94 -1.50 -5.24 -1.81
CA ASN A 94 -2.90 -5.61 -1.63
C ASN A 94 -3.12 -7.14 -1.71
N PHE A 95 -2.55 -7.80 -2.71
CA PHE A 95 -2.64 -9.25 -2.81
C PHE A 95 -1.89 -9.94 -1.67
N GLY A 96 -0.66 -9.54 -1.33
CA GLY A 96 0.06 -10.16 -0.22
C GLY A 96 -0.68 -9.99 1.13
N ILE A 97 -1.32 -8.85 1.39
CA ILE A 97 -2.20 -8.67 2.56
C ILE A 97 -3.42 -9.60 2.47
N LEU A 98 -4.10 -9.65 1.32
CA LEU A 98 -5.26 -10.52 1.12
C LEU A 98 -4.92 -12.01 1.32
N ALA A 99 -3.75 -12.44 0.86
CA ALA A 99 -3.27 -13.80 0.98
C ALA A 99 -2.72 -14.15 2.38
N GLY A 100 -2.60 -13.17 3.29
CA GLY A 100 -1.93 -13.35 4.58
C GLY A 100 -0.43 -13.63 4.47
N ALA A 101 0.20 -13.24 3.35
CA ALA A 101 1.60 -13.52 3.09
C ALA A 101 2.54 -12.70 3.98
N ALA A 102 3.68 -13.30 4.35
CA ALA A 102 4.78 -12.54 4.95
C ALA A 102 5.51 -11.74 3.86
N GLN A 103 5.54 -10.42 3.98
CA GLN A 103 6.15 -9.53 2.97
C GLN A 103 7.57 -9.11 3.35
N VAL A 104 8.54 -9.45 2.51
CA VAL A 104 9.94 -9.01 2.62
C VAL A 104 10.12 -7.73 1.80
N LEU A 105 10.26 -6.59 2.47
CA LEU A 105 10.38 -5.28 1.82
C LEU A 105 11.83 -4.98 1.39
N VAL A 106 12.02 -4.62 0.12
CA VAL A 106 13.32 -4.20 -0.41
C VAL A 106 13.46 -2.68 -0.36
N ARG A 107 14.29 -2.17 0.56
CA ARG A 107 14.46 -0.73 0.83
C ARG A 107 15.07 0.07 -0.34
N ASN A 108 15.85 -0.57 -1.21
CA ASN A 108 16.47 0.05 -2.38
C ASN A 108 16.57 -0.95 -3.54
N PRO A 109 15.62 -0.96 -4.48
CA PRO A 109 15.63 -1.90 -5.61
C PRO A 109 16.69 -1.56 -6.68
N LYS A 110 17.53 -0.54 -6.51
CA LYS A 110 18.68 -0.27 -7.40
C LYS A 110 19.93 -0.95 -6.83
N GLY A 111 20.21 -2.13 -7.35
CA GLY A 111 21.38 -2.95 -7.00
C GLY A 111 21.74 -3.94 -8.10
N SER A 112 22.23 -3.43 -9.22
CA SER A 112 23.27 -4.05 -10.07
C SER A 112 24.17 -2.93 -10.57
#